data_AF-A0A850C9E1-F1
#
_entry.id   AF-A0A850C9E1-F1
#
_cell.length_a   1.000
_cell.length_b   1.000
_cell.length_c   1.000
_cell.angle_alpha   90.00
_cell.angle_beta   90.00
_cell.angle_gamma   90.00
#
_symmetry.space_group_name_H-M   'P 1'
#
loop_
_entity.id
_entity.type
_entity.pdbx_description
1 polymer ?
#
loop_
_entity_poly.entity_id
_entity_poly.type
_entity_poly.pdbx_seq_one_letter_code
_entity_poly.pdbx_strand_id
1 'polypeptide(L)' 'MKPDAAPVIHSFIIRFVVEDAPVEKGEQSVYHGAIRHIQNAEELNFTEWREAMEFMRRYVPLVETDEDKSRPT' A
#
# COMPACT_ATOMS: atom_id res chain seq x y z
N MET A 1 -7.41 -23.18 -29.22
CA MET A 1 -6.25 -22.65 -28.45
C MET A 1 -6.67 -21.33 -27.84
N LYS A 2 -6.87 -21.26 -26.52
CA LYS A 2 -6.93 -19.96 -25.85
C LYS A 2 -5.52 -19.37 -25.96
N PRO A 3 -5.34 -18.11 -26.41
CA PRO A 3 -4.02 -17.50 -26.34
C PRO A 3 -3.57 -17.59 -24.88
N ASP A 4 -2.37 -18.13 -24.68
CA ASP A 4 -1.67 -18.11 -23.40
C ASP A 4 -1.46 -16.63 -23.08
N ALA A 5 -2.43 -16.03 -22.40
CA ALA A 5 -2.40 -14.61 -22.09
C ALA A 5 -1.27 -14.41 -21.10
N ALA A 6 -0.26 -13.64 -21.49
CA ALA A 6 0.84 -13.29 -20.62
C ALA A 6 0.29 -12.74 -19.27
N PRO A 7 0.89 -13.12 -18.13
CA PRO A 7 0.41 -12.67 -16.83
C PRO A 7 0.42 -11.15 -16.78
N VAL A 8 -0.70 -10.57 -16.33
CA VAL A 8 -0.82 -9.12 -16.14
C VAL A 8 -0.12 -8.75 -14.84
N ILE A 9 1.03 -8.08 -14.94
CA ILE A 9 1.82 -7.62 -13.79
C ILE A 9 1.43 -6.19 -13.46
N HIS A 10 1.05 -5.95 -12.20
CA HIS A 10 0.85 -4.61 -11.61
C HIS A 10 2.01 -4.30 -10.67
N SER A 11 2.54 -3.08 -10.73
CA SER A 11 3.73 -2.69 -9.97
C SER A 11 3.45 -1.42 -9.18
N PHE A 12 3.86 -1.41 -7.92
CA PHE A 12 3.62 -0.30 -7.00
C PHE A 12 4.93 0.12 -6.34
N ILE A 13 5.09 1.42 -6.11
CA ILE A 13 6.10 1.96 -5.21
C ILE A 13 5.38 2.46 -3.97
N ILE A 14 5.84 2.04 -2.79
CA ILE A 14 5.37 2.55 -1.51
C ILE A 14 6.51 3.32 -0.85
N ARG A 15 6.24 4.54 -0.42
CA ARG A 15 7.16 5.42 0.30
C ARG A 15 6.58 5.69 1.68
N PHE A 16 7.43 5.62 2.70
CA PHE A 16 7.11 6.08 4.05
C PHE A 16 7.98 7.30 4.33
N VAL A 17 7.36 8.38 4.76
CA VAL A 17 8.01 9.64 5.09
C VAL A 17 7.74 9.94 6.55
N VAL A 18 8.81 10.26 7.26
CA VAL A 18 8.76 10.80 8.60
C VAL A 18 9.14 12.25 8.49
N GLU A 19 8.21 13.15 8.81
CA GLU A 19 8.56 14.55 8.95
C GLU A 19 9.24 14.74 10.31
N ASP A 20 10.54 15.02 10.28
CA ASP A 20 11.26 15.59 11.42
C ASP A 20 10.82 17.05 11.57
N ALA A 21 9.57 17.26 12.00
CA ALA A 21 9.16 18.54 12.51
C ALA A 21 9.92 18.79 13.83
N PRO A 22 10.47 20.00 14.07
CA PRO A 22 11.05 20.33 15.36
C PRO A 22 9.95 20.13 16.39
N VAL A 23 10.11 19.09 17.22
CA VAL A 23 9.15 18.70 18.24
C VAL A 23 9.03 19.86 19.23
N GLU A 24 8.08 20.76 19.00
CA GLU A 24 7.56 21.58 20.09
C GLU A 24 6.99 20.60 21.11
N LYS A 25 7.54 20.65 22.33
CA LYS A 25 7.35 19.67 23.42
C LYS A 25 5.95 19.05 23.43
N GLY A 26 5.81 17.85 22.84
CA GLY A 26 4.59 17.04 22.94
C GLY A 26 4.01 16.50 21.63
N GLU A 27 4.43 16.99 20.46
CA GLU A 27 3.91 16.47 19.18
C GLU A 27 4.66 15.22 18.71
N GLN A 28 3.91 14.16 18.38
CA GLN A 28 4.46 12.95 17.78
C GLN A 28 4.79 13.22 16.31
N SER A 29 5.92 12.71 15.81
CA SER A 29 6.29 12.78 14.39
C SER A 29 5.13 12.29 13.52
N VAL A 30 4.71 13.11 12.55
CA VAL A 30 3.63 12.75 11.61
C VAL A 30 4.21 11.82 10.56
N TYR A 31 3.84 10.54 10.67
CA TYR A 31 4.11 9.56 9.62
C TYR A 31 3.09 9.73 8.51
N HIS A 32 3.57 9.86 7.28
CA HIS A 32 2.72 9.75 6.10
C HIS A 32 3.35 8.81 5.07
N GLY A 33 2.50 8.08 4.38
CA GLY A 33 2.87 7.21 3.29
C GLY A 33 2.40 7.74 1.95
N ALA A 34 3.04 7.29 0.88
CA ALA A 34 2.56 7.49 -0.48
C ALA A 34 2.70 6.17 -1.26
N ILE A 35 1.64 5.77 -1.96
CA ILE A 35 1.65 4.63 -2.87
C ILE A 35 1.43 5.11 -4.30
N ARG A 36 2.23 4.64 -5.25
CA ARG A 36 2.12 4.95 -6.67
C ARG A 36 2.08 3.71 -7.52
N HIS A 37 1.09 3.60 -8.40
CA HIS A 37 1.02 2.58 -9.43
C HIS A 37 1.90 2.99 -10.63
N ILE A 38 2.82 2.11 -11.03
CA ILE A 38 3.86 2.44 -12.02
C ILE A 38 3.28 2.59 -13.42
N GLN A 39 2.33 1.72 -13.79
CA GLN A 39 1.83 1.60 -15.14
C GLN A 39 1.03 2.83 -15.61
N ASN A 40 0.33 3.51 -14.70
CA ASN A 40 -0.48 4.69 -15.04
C ASN A 40 -0.12 5.95 -14.23
N ALA A 41 0.90 5.86 -13.37
CA ALA A 41 1.36 6.94 -12.50
C ALA A 41 0.31 7.49 -11.51
N GLU A 42 -0.79 6.78 -11.23
CA GLU A 42 -1.72 7.16 -10.17
C GLU A 42 -1.02 7.06 -8.81
N GLU A 43 -1.20 8.06 -7.96
CA GLU A 43 -0.58 8.15 -6.63
C GLU A 43 -1.64 8.49 -5.57
N LEU A 44 -1.51 7.89 -4.39
CA LEU A 44 -2.33 8.14 -3.21
C LEU A 44 -1.43 8.35 -1.99
N ASN A 45 -1.64 9.43 -1.25
CA ASN A 45 -1.07 9.60 0.09
C ASN A 45 -1.96 8.89 1.11
N PHE A 46 -1.35 8.24 2.10
CA PHE A 46 -2.06 7.51 3.15
C PHE A 46 -1.44 7.76 4.52
N THR A 47 -2.23 7.65 5.58
CA THR A 47 -1.73 7.64 6.97
C THR A 47 -1.87 6.25 7.60
N GLU A 48 -2.75 5.41 7.06
CA GLU A 48 -2.94 4.03 7.47
C GLU A 48 -2.62 3.03 6.36
N TRP A 49 -2.02 1.89 6.71
CA TRP A 49 -1.72 0.82 5.74
C TRP A 49 -2.96 0.30 4.99
N ARG A 50 -4.13 0.36 5.64
CA ARG A 50 -5.42 -0.02 5.05
C ARG A 50 -5.70 0.72 3.75
N GLU A 51 -5.42 2.02 3.70
CA GLU A 51 -5.66 2.85 2.52
C GLU A 51 -4.78 2.43 1.34
N ALA A 52 -3.51 2.07 1.61
CA ALA A 52 -2.61 1.54 0.58
C ALA A 52 -3.09 0.18 0.04
N MET A 53 -3.63 -0.69 0.90
CA MET A 53 -4.24 -1.96 0.49
C MET A 53 -5.48 -1.75 -0.37
N GLU A 54 -6.35 -0.80 -0.01
CA GLU A 54 -7.53 -0.44 -0.79
C GLU A 54 -7.16 0.12 -2.16
N PHE A 55 -6.07 0.90 -2.25
CA PHE A 55 -5.51 1.35 -3.53
C PHE A 55 -5.06 0.17 -4.40
N MET A 56 -4.28 -0.77 -3.85
CA MET A 56 -3.83 -1.95 -4.60
C MET A 56 -4.99 -2.84 -5.05
N ARG A 57 -6.07 -2.95 -4.25
CA ARG A 57 -7.28 -3.72 -4.57
C ARG A 57 -8.00 -3.25 -5.84
N ARG A 58 -7.79 -2.01 -6.28
CA ARG A 58 -8.34 -1.49 -7.55
C ARG A 58 -7.73 -2.17 -8.78
N TYR A 59 -6.54 -2.73 -8.64
CA TYR A 59 -5.72 -3.28 -9.72
C TYR A 59 -5.52 -4.78 -9.61
N VAL A 60 -5.35 -5.28 -8.38
CA VAL A 60 -5.13 -6.69 -8.09
C VAL A 60 -6.26 -7.17 -7.19
N PRO A 61 -6.98 -8.26 -7.53
CA PRO A 61 -7.96 -8.86 -6.63
C PRO A 61 -7.22 -9.51 -5.45
N LEU A 62 -6.92 -8.71 -4.43
CA LEU A 62 -6.31 -9.18 -3.18
C LEU A 62 -7.37 -9.94 -2.38
N VAL A 63 -7.37 -11.26 -2.49
CA VAL A 63 -8.17 -12.14 -1.62
C VAL A 63 -7.57 -12.04 -0.21
N GLU A 64 -8.38 -11.71 0.78
CA GLU A 64 -7.97 -11.76 2.19
C GLU A 64 -7.59 -13.20 2.50
N THR A 65 -6.28 -13.45 2.57
CA THR A 65 -5.79 -14.78 2.93
C THR A 65 -6.02 -14.91 4.43
N ASP A 66 -6.88 -15.85 4.83
CA ASP A 66 -7.31 -16.12 6.22
C ASP A 66 -6.17 -16.61 7.15
N GLU A 67 -4.90 -16.43 6.73
CA GLU A 67 -3.70 -16.89 7.44
C GLU A 67 -3.42 -16.09 8.73
N ASP A 68 -4.14 -15.00 8.99
CA ASP A 68 -4.07 -14.24 10.25
C ASP A 68 -4.93 -14.83 11.38
N LYS A 69 -5.71 -15.90 11.14
CA LYS A 69 -6.41 -16.65 12.21
C LYS A 69 -5.66 -17.87 12.72
N SER A 70 -4.53 -18.23 12.10
CA SER A 70 -3.81 -19.48 12.38
C SER A 70 -2.61 -19.33 13.31
N ARG A 71 -2.40 -18.18 13.95
CA ARG A 71 -1.43 -18.04 15.04
C ARG A 71 -2.10 -18.38 16.37
N PRO A 72 -1.86 -19.56 16.97
CA PRO A 72 -2.24 -19.80 18.34
C PRO A 72 -1.45 -18.86 19.26
N THR A 73 -2.18 -18.12 20.10
CA THR A 73 -1.69 -17.39 21.28
C THR A 73 -1.09 -18.34 22.32
#